data_AF-A0A7Y1TIX9-F1
#
_entry.id   AF-A0A7Y1TIX9-F1
#
_cell.length_a   1.000
_cell.length_b   1.000
_cell.length_c   1.000
_cell.angle_alpha   90.00
_cell.angle_beta   90.00
_cell.angle_gamma   90.00
#
_symmetry.space_group_name_H-M   'P 1'
#
loop_
_entity.id
_entity.type
_entity.pdbx_description
1 polymer ?
#
loop_
_entity_poly.entity_id
_entity_poly.type
_entity_poly.pdbx_seq_one_letter_code
_entity_poly.pdbx_strand_id
1 'polypeptide(L)'
;MPIRKVVLGMTALLFIFSCGDDDGVDFDLIPPRLLSEVVTEDATALQEYLQTHFYNYEEFENPPADFDFEVRLDTIAGTNSDKRPLIDDVESITINVSSEDFELEDNETVPHTLYYLIARQGGGTAPTAADSTYIKYEGTLLNGSLFDATADYTWQYLPFFLRGYGQAMTKFNVGDAIVENPDGTTEITNAGVGAIFLPSGLAYFNGSPSGIPAYSPLIFKISAGLYIPETDYDSDGIPSFMEDLNGDGDVTNDNTDVEREEALRSPAFPNHIDPDDDEDGILTIDEIIIDEQGNITFPDDDNDGIPNYLDRDS
;
A
#
# COMPACT_ATOMS: atom_id res chain seq x y z
N MET A 1 34.17 -62.23 -57.25
CA MET A 1 34.91 -61.53 -56.18
C MET A 1 33.89 -61.16 -55.11
N PRO A 2 34.04 -61.65 -53.87
CA PRO A 2 33.00 -61.66 -52.85
C PRO A 2 33.02 -60.36 -52.02
N ILE A 3 31.86 -59.81 -51.67
CA ILE A 3 31.76 -58.71 -50.71
C ILE A 3 31.34 -59.31 -49.37
N ARG A 4 32.27 -59.26 -48.42
CA ARG A 4 32.12 -59.69 -47.02
C ARG A 4 31.21 -58.72 -46.27
N LYS A 5 30.34 -59.27 -45.43
CA LYS A 5 29.63 -58.55 -44.37
C LYS A 5 30.64 -58.09 -43.31
N VAL A 6 30.59 -56.82 -42.92
CA VAL A 6 31.24 -56.30 -41.72
C VAL A 6 30.17 -55.56 -40.92
N VAL A 7 29.82 -56.12 -39.77
CA VAL A 7 29.05 -55.46 -38.71
C VAL A 7 30.08 -54.73 -37.86
N LEU A 8 29.94 -53.42 -37.71
CA LEU A 8 30.73 -52.61 -36.78
C LEU A 8 29.75 -51.85 -35.88
N GLY A 9 29.59 -52.34 -34.65
CA GLY A 9 28.84 -51.65 -33.61
C GLY A 9 29.61 -50.41 -33.16
N MET A 10 28.95 -49.26 -33.22
CA MET A 10 29.51 -47.99 -32.75
C MET A 10 28.98 -47.75 -31.34
N THR A 11 29.85 -47.96 -30.36
CA THR A 11 29.62 -47.65 -28.95
C THR A 11 29.54 -46.14 -28.77
N ALA A 12 28.43 -45.62 -28.26
CA ALA A 12 28.28 -44.21 -27.91
C ALA A 12 29.08 -43.93 -26.63
N LEU A 13 30.14 -43.11 -26.75
CA LEU A 13 30.90 -42.59 -25.62
C LEU A 13 30.21 -41.29 -25.17
N LEU A 14 29.50 -41.34 -24.05
CA LEU A 14 28.97 -40.16 -23.35
C LEU A 14 30.15 -39.40 -22.74
N PHE A 15 30.46 -38.23 -23.29
CA PHE A 15 31.28 -37.23 -22.62
C PHE A 15 30.38 -36.44 -21.67
N ILE A 16 30.46 -36.76 -20.38
CA ILE A 16 29.93 -35.90 -19.32
C ILE A 16 30.93 -34.76 -19.17
N PHE A 17 30.62 -33.61 -19.76
CA PHE A 17 31.35 -32.38 -19.47
C PHE A 17 30.89 -31.89 -18.10
N SER A 18 31.75 -32.10 -17.11
CA SER A 18 31.71 -31.39 -15.84
C SER A 18 32.32 -30.00 -16.06
N CYS A 19 31.50 -28.97 -15.88
CA CYS A 19 31.86 -27.63 -15.42
C CYS A 19 30.83 -27.38 -14.31
N GLY A 20 31.21 -27.25 -13.04
CA GLY A 20 32.28 -26.41 -12.52
C GLY A 20 31.53 -25.27 -11.84
N ASP A 21 31.53 -25.28 -10.50
CA ASP A 21 30.74 -24.40 -9.62
C ASP A 21 30.67 -22.98 -10.18
N ASP A 22 29.49 -22.61 -10.68
CA ASP A 22 29.20 -21.23 -11.05
C ASP A 22 28.72 -20.57 -9.76
N ASP A 23 29.43 -19.52 -9.37
CA ASP A 23 29.14 -18.64 -8.23
C ASP A 23 27.79 -17.93 -8.48
N GLY A 24 26.71 -18.71 -8.39
CA GLY A 24 25.36 -18.21 -8.38
C GLY A 24 25.24 -17.26 -7.21
N VAL A 25 24.83 -16.03 -7.49
CA VAL A 25 24.31 -15.15 -6.46
C VAL A 25 23.18 -15.94 -5.81
N ASP A 26 23.42 -16.42 -4.61
CA ASP A 26 22.42 -17.11 -3.79
C ASP A 26 21.42 -16.02 -3.41
N PHE A 27 20.39 -15.88 -4.24
CA PHE A 27 19.20 -15.17 -3.81
C PHE A 27 18.61 -16.09 -2.74
N ASP A 28 18.80 -15.73 -1.48
CA ASP A 28 18.07 -16.32 -0.36
C ASP A 28 16.57 -16.04 -0.62
N LEU A 29 15.94 -16.91 -1.39
CA LEU A 29 14.50 -16.88 -1.65
C LEU A 29 13.84 -17.18 -0.31
N ILE A 30 13.28 -16.14 0.31
CA ILE A 30 12.54 -16.27 1.56
C ILE A 30 11.28 -17.10 1.24
N PRO A 31 11.10 -18.28 1.84
CA PRO A 31 9.96 -19.13 1.52
C PRO A 31 8.63 -18.41 1.82
N PRO A 32 7.61 -18.57 0.97
CA PRO A 32 6.27 -18.08 1.27
C PRO A 32 5.74 -18.76 2.54
N ARG A 33 4.99 -18.00 3.34
CA ARG A 33 4.36 -18.44 4.60
C ARG A 33 2.86 -18.15 4.53
N LEU A 34 2.08 -18.94 5.27
CA LEU A 34 0.63 -18.76 5.36
C LEU A 34 0.27 -17.42 6.00
N LEU A 35 -0.75 -16.74 5.46
CA LEU A 35 -1.29 -15.52 6.06
C LEU A 35 -1.77 -15.78 7.49
N SER A 36 -2.47 -16.89 7.71
CA SER A 36 -2.99 -17.28 9.01
C SER A 36 -1.92 -17.48 10.09
N GLU A 37 -0.70 -17.85 9.69
CA GLU A 37 0.46 -17.97 10.60
C GLU A 37 1.05 -16.59 10.90
N VAL A 38 1.39 -15.83 9.85
CA VAL A 38 2.10 -14.55 9.97
C VAL A 38 1.24 -13.49 10.67
N VAL A 39 -0.06 -13.42 10.39
CA VAL A 39 -0.95 -12.44 11.04
C VAL A 39 -0.96 -12.58 12.56
N THR A 40 -0.80 -13.81 13.07
CA THR A 40 -0.79 -14.09 14.51
C THR A 40 0.51 -13.61 15.16
N GLU A 41 1.63 -13.77 14.46
CA GLU A 41 2.94 -13.28 14.89
C GLU A 41 2.98 -11.74 14.88
N ASP A 42 2.52 -11.13 13.79
CA ASP A 42 2.44 -9.68 13.65
C ASP A 42 1.53 -9.06 14.71
N ALA A 43 0.36 -9.63 14.94
CA ALA A 43 -0.57 -9.15 15.97
C ALA A 43 0.07 -9.22 17.36
N THR A 44 0.83 -10.29 17.65
CA THR A 44 1.55 -10.42 18.92
C THR A 44 2.64 -9.36 19.06
N ALA A 45 3.45 -9.16 18.02
CA ALA A 45 4.54 -8.19 18.02
C ALA A 45 4.04 -6.74 18.14
N LEU A 46 2.96 -6.39 17.42
CA LEU A 46 2.33 -5.08 17.50
C LEU A 46 1.71 -4.83 18.87
N GLN A 47 0.98 -5.81 19.43
CA GLN A 47 0.40 -5.70 20.76
C GLN A 47 1.48 -5.52 21.84
N GLU A 48 2.58 -6.29 21.76
CA GLU A 48 3.71 -6.12 22.68
C GLU A 48 4.33 -4.72 22.54
N TYR A 49 4.56 -4.25 21.31
CA TYR A 49 5.10 -2.91 21.07
C TYR A 49 4.21 -1.82 21.69
N LEU A 50 2.90 -1.87 21.39
CA LEU A 50 1.93 -0.88 21.86
C LEU A 50 1.75 -0.88 23.39
N GLN A 51 1.93 -2.04 24.04
CA GLN A 51 1.86 -2.15 25.51
C GLN A 51 3.14 -1.68 26.20
N THR A 52 4.28 -1.68 25.50
CA THR A 52 5.60 -1.41 26.09
C THR A 52 6.19 -0.07 25.67
N HIS A 53 5.53 0.65 24.76
CA HIS A 53 5.95 1.97 24.28
C HIS A 53 4.90 3.03 24.56
N PHE A 54 5.33 4.29 24.59
CA PHE A 54 4.49 5.48 24.71
C PHE A 54 4.93 6.51 23.66
N TYR A 55 4.09 7.53 23.41
CA TYR A 55 4.52 8.70 22.65
C TYR A 55 4.64 9.93 23.55
N ASN A 56 5.21 11.02 23.04
CA ASN A 56 5.31 12.32 23.72
C ASN A 56 3.95 13.04 23.94
N TYR A 57 2.91 12.33 24.38
CA TYR A 57 1.55 12.86 24.60
C TYR A 57 1.49 14.10 25.50
N GLU A 58 2.36 14.18 26.51
CA GLU A 58 2.40 15.35 27.40
C GLU A 58 2.75 16.64 26.66
N GLU A 59 3.59 16.56 25.61
CA GLU A 59 3.92 17.71 24.75
C GLU A 59 2.73 18.08 23.86
N PHE A 60 1.93 17.11 23.40
CA PHE A 60 0.70 17.38 22.64
C PHE A 60 -0.42 17.96 23.52
N GLU A 61 -0.55 17.47 24.76
CA GLU A 61 -1.54 17.93 25.74
C GLU A 61 -1.19 19.31 26.30
N ASN A 62 0.11 19.62 26.44
CA ASN A 62 0.61 20.93 26.90
C ASN A 62 1.76 21.43 26.00
N PRO A 63 1.46 21.92 24.78
CA PRO A 63 2.48 22.31 23.81
C PRO A 63 3.43 23.40 24.32
N PRO A 64 4.76 23.14 24.39
CA PRO A 64 5.74 24.19 24.59
C PRO A 64 5.75 25.17 23.40
N ALA A 65 6.32 26.36 23.61
CA ALA A 65 6.28 27.43 22.61
C ALA A 65 7.03 27.10 21.31
N ASP A 66 8.00 26.20 21.37
CA ASP A 66 8.87 25.74 20.29
C ASP A 66 8.59 24.28 19.90
N PHE A 67 7.41 23.75 20.23
CA PHE A 67 7.03 22.40 19.85
C PHE A 67 6.97 22.25 18.33
N ASP A 68 7.65 21.23 17.80
CA ASP A 68 7.67 20.91 16.37
C ASP A 68 6.51 20.02 15.92
N PHE A 69 5.66 19.59 16.85
CA PHE A 69 4.53 18.69 16.59
C PHE A 69 4.96 17.39 15.91
N GLU A 70 6.16 16.88 16.19
CA GLU A 70 6.58 15.55 15.74
C GLU A 70 6.28 14.50 16.80
N VAL A 71 5.74 13.35 16.36
CA VAL A 71 5.55 12.19 17.23
C VAL A 71 6.91 11.57 17.56
N ARG A 72 7.13 11.30 18.84
CA ARG A 72 8.32 10.61 19.33
C ARG A 72 7.88 9.41 20.14
N LEU A 73 8.36 8.24 19.75
CA LEU A 73 8.07 6.97 20.44
C LEU A 73 9.26 6.59 21.32
N ASP A 74 8.97 6.13 22.54
CA ASP A 74 10.00 5.66 23.48
C ASP A 74 9.44 4.51 24.33
N THR A 75 10.32 3.75 24.97
CA THR A 75 9.98 2.56 25.76
C THR A 75 9.58 2.94 27.19
N ILE A 76 8.59 2.25 27.73
CA ILE A 76 8.17 2.32 29.13
C ILE A 76 9.18 1.56 29.99
N ALA A 77 10.27 2.26 30.33
CA ALA A 77 11.34 1.73 31.15
C ALA A 77 12.06 2.84 31.92
N GLY A 78 12.73 2.49 33.01
CA GLY A 78 13.57 3.43 33.77
C GLY A 78 12.78 4.66 34.24
N THR A 79 13.15 5.85 33.76
CA THR A 79 12.47 7.11 34.09
C THR A 79 11.09 7.24 33.47
N ASN A 80 10.76 6.43 32.45
CA ASN A 80 9.48 6.42 31.76
C ASN A 80 8.55 5.31 32.29
N SER A 81 8.89 4.66 33.42
CA SER A 81 8.16 3.48 33.92
C SER A 81 6.70 3.71 34.30
N ASP A 82 6.30 4.98 34.46
CA ASP A 82 4.95 5.42 34.82
C ASP A 82 4.18 6.02 33.64
N LYS A 83 4.73 5.97 32.43
CA LYS A 83 4.07 6.49 31.22
C LYS A 83 2.88 5.62 30.81
N ARG A 84 1.82 6.27 30.31
CA ARG A 84 0.67 5.61 29.67
C ARG A 84 1.12 4.90 28.38
N PRO A 85 0.76 3.62 28.17
CA PRO A 85 1.11 2.88 26.96
C PRO A 85 0.32 3.34 25.74
N LEU A 86 0.93 3.20 24.55
CA LEU A 86 0.31 3.50 23.26
C LEU A 86 -1.00 2.75 23.06
N ILE A 87 -1.12 1.52 23.58
CA ILE A 87 -2.34 0.71 23.45
C ILE A 87 -3.59 1.41 24.02
N ASP A 88 -3.41 2.35 24.95
CA ASP A 88 -4.53 3.12 25.53
C ASP A 88 -4.96 4.30 24.63
N ASP A 89 -4.12 4.69 23.67
CA ASP A 89 -4.29 5.89 22.84
C ASP A 89 -4.48 5.59 21.34
N VAL A 90 -4.21 4.37 20.89
CA VAL A 90 -4.43 3.96 19.49
C VAL A 90 -5.86 3.48 19.24
N GLU A 91 -6.31 3.71 18.01
CA GLU A 91 -7.48 3.09 17.42
C GLU A 91 -7.06 2.04 16.38
N SER A 92 -8.00 1.28 15.82
CA SER A 92 -7.68 0.17 14.91
C SER A 92 -8.64 0.05 13.73
N ILE A 93 -8.13 -0.45 12.61
CA ILE A 93 -8.92 -0.84 11.42
C ILE A 93 -8.62 -2.32 11.14
N THR A 94 -9.66 -3.10 10.84
CA THR A 94 -9.50 -4.49 10.40
C THR A 94 -9.87 -4.60 8.93
N ILE A 95 -8.98 -5.17 8.13
CA ILE A 95 -9.09 -5.36 6.69
C ILE A 95 -8.92 -6.85 6.39
N ASN A 96 -9.74 -7.41 5.52
CA ASN A 96 -9.55 -8.77 5.03
C ASN A 96 -8.48 -8.76 3.95
N VAL A 97 -7.51 -9.67 4.06
CA VAL A 97 -6.41 -9.80 3.09
C VAL A 97 -6.48 -11.16 2.45
N SER A 98 -6.39 -11.21 1.13
CA SER A 98 -6.41 -12.46 0.36
C SER A 98 -5.00 -13.01 0.20
N SER A 99 -4.86 -14.33 0.17
CA SER A 99 -3.60 -14.98 -0.16
C SER A 99 -3.19 -14.68 -1.61
N GLU A 100 -4.17 -14.43 -2.48
CA GLU A 100 -3.97 -14.05 -3.89
C GLU A 100 -3.25 -12.69 -4.03
N ASP A 101 -3.44 -11.76 -3.08
CA ASP A 101 -2.72 -10.46 -3.03
C ASP A 101 -1.19 -10.63 -2.96
N PHE A 102 -0.72 -11.82 -2.57
CA PHE A 102 0.71 -12.18 -2.46
C PHE A 102 1.09 -13.36 -3.35
N GLU A 103 0.29 -13.67 -4.38
CA GLU A 103 0.49 -14.80 -5.30
C GLU A 103 0.57 -16.17 -4.57
N LEU A 104 -0.17 -16.32 -3.46
CA LEU A 104 -0.23 -17.56 -2.69
C LEU A 104 -1.47 -18.39 -3.05
N GLU A 105 -1.26 -19.68 -3.28
CA GLU A 105 -2.30 -20.65 -3.68
C GLU A 105 -3.10 -21.25 -2.51
N ASP A 106 -2.96 -20.70 -1.30
CA ASP A 106 -3.60 -21.23 -0.09
C ASP A 106 -5.11 -20.91 -0.01
N ASN A 107 -5.60 -20.00 -0.85
CA ASN A 107 -6.98 -19.51 -0.92
C ASN A 107 -7.52 -19.07 0.46
N GLU A 108 -6.68 -18.38 1.24
CA GLU A 108 -7.03 -17.83 2.54
C GLU A 108 -7.48 -16.37 2.41
N THR A 109 -8.57 -16.02 3.07
CA THR A 109 -8.90 -14.62 3.34
C THR A 109 -8.88 -14.42 4.85
N VAL A 110 -7.95 -13.60 5.34
CA VAL A 110 -7.66 -13.49 6.78
C VAL A 110 -7.77 -12.03 7.23
N PRO A 111 -8.52 -11.74 8.32
CA PRO A 111 -8.62 -10.38 8.86
C PRO A 111 -7.29 -9.95 9.50
N HIS A 112 -6.73 -8.86 9.01
CA HIS A 112 -5.54 -8.20 9.53
C HIS A 112 -5.94 -6.89 10.21
N THR A 113 -5.42 -6.65 11.42
CA THR A 113 -5.70 -5.43 12.18
C THR A 113 -4.47 -4.52 12.19
N LEU A 114 -4.63 -3.32 11.65
CA LEU A 114 -3.70 -2.22 11.82
C LEU A 114 -4.12 -1.32 12.98
N TYR A 115 -3.18 -0.56 13.53
CA TYR A 115 -3.43 0.44 14.56
C TYR A 115 -2.99 1.82 14.08
N TYR A 116 -3.66 2.87 14.54
CA TYR A 116 -3.28 4.24 14.26
C TYR A 116 -3.44 5.11 15.51
N LEU A 117 -2.52 6.06 15.66
CA LEU A 117 -2.53 7.09 16.69
C LEU A 117 -2.80 8.42 16.01
N ILE A 118 -3.85 9.14 16.43
CA ILE A 118 -4.03 10.55 16.06
C ILE A 118 -3.55 11.40 17.24
N ALA A 119 -2.33 11.92 17.15
CA ALA A 119 -1.78 12.82 18.17
C ALA A 119 -2.38 14.23 18.06
N ARG A 120 -2.69 14.66 16.84
CA ARG A 120 -3.42 15.90 16.55
C ARG A 120 -4.21 15.72 15.26
N GLN A 121 -5.52 16.01 15.27
CA GLN A 121 -6.29 16.08 14.03
C GLN A 121 -5.92 17.32 13.22
N GLY A 122 -5.93 17.18 11.90
CA GLY A 122 -5.78 18.30 10.99
C GLY A 122 -7.01 19.20 10.94
N GLY A 123 -6.82 20.45 10.51
CA GLY A 123 -7.89 21.44 10.38
C GLY A 123 -8.86 21.19 9.21
N GLY A 124 -8.39 20.46 8.17
CA GLY A 124 -9.16 20.10 6.99
C GLY A 124 -9.98 18.82 7.15
N THR A 125 -10.21 18.14 6.03
CA THR A 125 -10.95 16.87 5.94
C THR A 125 -10.00 15.70 5.67
N ALA A 126 -10.47 14.48 5.92
CA ALA A 126 -9.71 13.27 5.61
C ALA A 126 -9.83 12.91 4.11
N PRO A 127 -8.76 12.39 3.49
CA PRO A 127 -8.80 11.86 2.13
C PRO A 127 -9.53 10.52 2.06
N THR A 128 -9.90 10.10 0.86
CA THR A 128 -10.22 8.69 0.56
C THR A 128 -8.92 7.86 0.51
N ALA A 129 -9.04 6.53 0.41
CA ALA A 129 -7.87 5.66 0.23
C ALA A 129 -7.24 5.76 -1.17
N ALA A 130 -7.92 6.42 -2.11
CA ALA A 130 -7.50 6.61 -3.49
C ALA A 130 -7.29 8.10 -3.84
N ASP A 131 -7.07 8.97 -2.86
CA ASP A 131 -6.69 10.35 -3.12
C ASP A 131 -5.16 10.53 -3.18
N SER A 132 -4.70 11.53 -3.91
CA SER A 132 -3.34 12.06 -3.81
C SER A 132 -3.21 12.92 -2.55
N THR A 133 -2.22 12.61 -1.71
CA THR A 133 -1.96 13.32 -0.45
C THR A 133 -0.60 14.01 -0.45
N TYR A 134 -0.52 15.15 0.21
CA TYR A 134 0.72 15.91 0.42
C TYR A 134 1.17 15.69 1.86
N ILE A 135 2.20 14.86 2.04
CA ILE A 135 2.56 14.30 3.34
C ILE A 135 4.06 14.39 3.63
N LYS A 136 4.41 14.46 4.90
CA LYS A 136 5.76 14.17 5.42
C LYS A 136 5.67 12.94 6.31
N TYR A 137 6.62 12.01 6.20
CA TYR A 137 6.61 10.77 6.99
C TYR A 137 8.00 10.27 7.33
N GLU A 138 8.04 9.38 8.33
CA GLU A 138 9.19 8.56 8.70
C GLU A 138 8.74 7.11 8.92
N GLY A 139 9.36 6.15 8.23
CA GLY A 139 9.11 4.72 8.31
C GLY A 139 10.20 3.97 9.08
N THR A 140 9.80 3.26 10.13
CA THR A 140 10.70 2.47 10.99
C THR A 140 10.20 1.06 11.23
N LEU A 141 11.11 0.12 11.49
CA LEU A 141 10.78 -1.20 12.04
C LEU A 141 10.43 -1.09 13.54
N LEU A 142 9.81 -2.12 14.11
CA LEU A 142 9.50 -2.17 15.56
C LEU A 142 10.74 -2.05 16.46
N ASN A 143 11.93 -2.34 15.95
CA ASN A 143 13.19 -2.15 16.69
C ASN A 143 13.76 -0.72 16.61
N GLY A 144 13.05 0.21 15.96
CA GLY A 144 13.46 1.60 15.75
C GLY A 144 14.39 1.83 14.55
N SER A 145 14.70 0.81 13.74
CA SER A 145 15.53 0.99 12.55
C SER A 145 14.76 1.78 11.49
N LEU A 146 15.27 2.96 11.14
CA LEU A 146 14.78 3.80 10.04
C LEU A 146 15.07 3.13 8.70
N PHE A 147 14.04 2.98 7.85
CA PHE A 147 14.20 2.46 6.49
C PHE A 147 13.83 3.48 5.40
N ASP A 148 12.94 4.44 5.70
CA ASP A 148 12.53 5.46 4.74
C ASP A 148 12.03 6.73 5.45
N ALA A 149 12.18 7.90 4.83
CA ALA A 149 11.67 9.17 5.32
C ALA A 149 11.69 10.25 4.26
N THR A 150 10.81 11.24 4.44
CA THR A 150 10.78 12.47 3.63
C THR A 150 11.26 13.66 4.47
N ALA A 151 12.15 14.47 3.91
CA ALA A 151 12.65 15.68 4.58
C ALA A 151 11.59 16.79 4.60
N ASP A 152 10.91 16.96 3.46
CA ASP A 152 9.84 17.92 3.21
C ASP A 152 8.57 17.17 2.77
N TYR A 153 7.45 17.88 2.73
CA TYR A 153 6.20 17.30 2.24
C TYR A 153 6.32 16.95 0.75
N THR A 154 5.83 15.77 0.38
CA THR A 154 5.76 15.27 -1.00
C THR A 154 4.35 14.81 -1.35
N TRP A 155 4.00 14.93 -2.63
CA TRP A 155 2.78 14.32 -3.15
C TRP A 155 2.95 12.82 -3.27
N GLN A 156 1.94 12.08 -2.83
CA GLN A 156 1.85 10.64 -2.90
C GLN A 156 0.42 10.25 -3.28
N TYR A 157 0.26 9.53 -4.38
CA TYR A 157 -0.98 8.83 -4.69
C TYR A 157 -1.07 7.59 -3.79
N LEU A 158 -2.09 7.52 -2.92
CA LEU A 158 -2.16 6.51 -1.87
C LEU A 158 -2.19 5.05 -2.37
N PRO A 159 -2.89 4.70 -3.47
CA PRO A 159 -2.91 3.34 -4.01
C PRO A 159 -1.53 2.82 -4.43
N PHE A 160 -0.60 3.70 -4.79
CA PHE A 160 0.75 3.31 -5.21
C PHE A 160 1.71 2.96 -4.06
N PHE A 161 1.21 2.90 -2.83
CA PHE A 161 2.04 2.63 -1.67
C PHE A 161 1.67 1.34 -0.95
N LEU A 162 1.20 1.43 0.29
CA LEU A 162 0.83 0.27 1.09
C LEU A 162 -0.67 0.36 1.38
N ARG A 163 -1.43 -0.69 1.06
CA ARG A 163 -2.88 -0.76 1.31
C ARG A 163 -3.23 -0.33 2.72
N GLY A 164 -2.54 -0.86 3.74
CA GLY A 164 -2.75 -0.49 5.13
C GLY A 164 -2.45 0.98 5.43
N TYR A 165 -1.43 1.55 4.81
CA TYR A 165 -1.10 2.97 4.96
C TYR A 165 -2.20 3.85 4.37
N GLY A 166 -2.63 3.58 3.13
CA GLY A 166 -3.73 4.30 2.47
C GLY A 166 -5.03 4.24 3.29
N GLN A 167 -5.38 3.06 3.78
CA GLN A 167 -6.56 2.86 4.63
C GLN A 167 -6.47 3.61 5.96
N ALA A 168 -5.29 3.64 6.60
CA ALA A 168 -5.09 4.43 7.81
C ALA A 168 -5.18 5.95 7.54
N MET A 169 -4.69 6.43 6.40
CA MET A 169 -4.76 7.85 6.01
C MET A 169 -6.20 8.39 5.95
N THR A 170 -7.19 7.54 5.69
CA THR A 170 -8.63 7.92 5.73
C THR A 170 -9.12 8.39 7.11
N LYS A 171 -8.31 8.22 8.16
CA LYS A 171 -8.63 8.64 9.55
C LYS A 171 -7.94 9.96 9.94
N PHE A 172 -7.02 10.44 9.12
CA PHE A 172 -6.29 11.68 9.38
C PHE A 172 -6.89 12.82 8.57
N ASN A 173 -7.44 13.82 9.24
CA ASN A 173 -7.70 15.09 8.58
C ASN A 173 -6.35 15.72 8.18
N VAL A 174 -6.30 16.29 6.98
CA VAL A 174 -5.14 17.06 6.52
C VAL A 174 -5.10 18.45 7.16
N GLY A 175 -4.01 19.20 6.95
CA GLY A 175 -3.90 20.61 7.30
C GLY A 175 -4.78 21.54 6.48
N ASP A 176 -4.74 22.83 6.84
CA ASP A 176 -5.61 23.85 6.24
C ASP A 176 -5.04 24.43 4.95
N ALA A 177 -3.77 24.82 4.96
CA ALA A 177 -3.14 25.58 3.89
C ALA A 177 -1.62 25.54 3.97
N ILE A 178 -0.99 25.76 2.81
CA ILE A 178 0.43 26.12 2.72
C ILE A 178 0.59 27.60 3.04
N VAL A 179 1.51 27.92 3.95
CA VAL A 179 1.94 29.30 4.24
C VAL A 179 3.40 29.46 3.85
N GLU A 180 3.68 30.51 3.08
CA GLU A 180 5.05 30.90 2.74
C GLU A 180 5.63 31.81 3.82
N ASN A 181 6.79 31.43 4.35
CA ASN A 181 7.53 32.19 5.33
C ASN A 181 8.41 33.26 4.66
N PRO A 182 8.74 34.37 5.37
CA PRO A 182 9.60 35.43 4.84
C PRO A 182 11.01 34.98 4.43
N ASP A 183 11.48 33.84 4.91
CA ASP A 183 12.77 33.24 4.56
C ASP A 183 12.71 32.35 3.30
N GLY A 184 11.53 32.20 2.69
CA GLY A 184 11.30 31.39 1.50
C GLY A 184 10.99 29.92 1.78
N THR A 185 10.87 29.52 3.04
CA THR A 185 10.37 28.18 3.42
C THR A 185 8.84 28.14 3.36
N THR A 186 8.27 26.94 3.31
CA THR A 186 6.83 26.72 3.38
C THR A 186 6.47 25.89 4.60
N GLU A 187 5.36 26.21 5.24
CA GLU A 187 4.78 25.42 6.33
C GLU A 187 3.33 25.03 6.02
N ILE A 188 2.86 23.94 6.62
CA ILE A 188 1.44 23.58 6.61
C ILE A 188 0.81 23.97 7.94
N THR A 189 -0.21 24.81 7.91
CA THR A 189 -0.94 25.18 9.12
C THR A 189 -1.89 24.06 9.54
N ASN A 190 -1.91 23.76 10.85
CA ASN A 190 -2.78 22.75 11.47
C ASN A 190 -2.75 21.37 10.78
N ALA A 191 -1.57 20.90 10.33
CA ALA A 191 -1.42 19.56 9.78
C ALA A 191 -1.90 18.48 10.76
N GLY A 192 -2.51 17.41 10.23
CA GLY A 192 -2.78 16.21 11.02
C GLY A 192 -1.47 15.53 11.38
N VAL A 193 -1.34 15.01 12.60
CA VAL A 193 -0.11 14.38 13.08
C VAL A 193 -0.43 13.09 13.80
N GLY A 194 0.33 12.04 13.52
CA GLY A 194 0.17 10.78 14.22
C GLY A 194 1.15 9.70 13.82
N ALA A 195 0.76 8.46 14.11
CA ALA A 195 1.51 7.29 13.73
C ALA A 195 0.59 6.16 13.27
N ILE A 196 1.09 5.29 12.40
CA ILE A 196 0.40 4.12 11.84
C ILE A 196 1.27 2.90 12.13
N PHE A 197 0.65 1.82 12.58
CA PHE A 197 1.30 0.55 12.94
C PHE A 197 0.68 -0.55 12.09
N LEU A 198 1.45 -1.07 11.13
CA LEU A 198 0.98 -1.98 10.10
C LEU A 198 1.49 -3.41 10.36
N PRO A 199 0.62 -4.44 10.35
CA PRO A 199 1.08 -5.81 10.18
C PRO A 199 1.66 -5.99 8.78
N SER A 200 2.54 -6.98 8.61
CA SER A 200 3.24 -7.19 7.35
C SER A 200 2.30 -7.51 6.18
N GLY A 201 1.19 -8.19 6.43
CA GLY A 201 0.14 -8.47 5.42
C GLY A 201 -0.66 -7.25 4.96
N LEU A 202 -0.52 -6.09 5.61
CA LEU A 202 -1.03 -4.80 5.14
C LEU A 202 0.10 -3.85 4.70
N ALA A 203 1.31 -4.40 4.59
CA ALA A 203 2.53 -3.75 4.17
C ALA A 203 3.20 -4.61 3.07
N TYR A 204 4.48 -4.98 3.22
CA TYR A 204 5.22 -5.69 2.18
C TYR A 204 5.19 -7.22 2.26
N PHE A 205 4.67 -7.80 3.35
CA PHE A 205 4.64 -9.24 3.58
C PHE A 205 5.96 -9.95 3.22
N ASN A 206 5.97 -10.85 2.23
CA ASN A 206 7.18 -11.54 1.73
C ASN A 206 7.95 -10.75 0.66
N GLY A 207 7.34 -9.74 0.04
CA GLY A 207 7.88 -8.89 -1.03
C GLY A 207 8.62 -7.64 -0.55
N SER A 208 9.33 -7.72 0.58
CA SER A 208 9.97 -6.56 1.20
C SER A 208 11.10 -5.93 0.37
N PRO A 209 11.12 -4.59 0.19
CA PRO A 209 12.26 -3.87 -0.34
C PRO A 209 13.55 -4.09 0.47
N SER A 210 14.69 -3.77 -0.15
CA SER A 210 15.99 -3.86 0.52
C SER A 210 16.03 -3.02 1.80
N GLY A 211 16.47 -3.62 2.91
CA GLY A 211 16.54 -2.96 4.22
C GLY A 211 15.34 -3.24 5.12
N ILE A 212 14.27 -3.84 4.61
CA ILE A 212 13.11 -4.29 5.38
C ILE A 212 13.11 -5.82 5.38
N PRO A 213 13.21 -6.50 6.53
CA PRO A 213 13.09 -7.96 6.56
C PRO A 213 11.69 -8.39 6.10
N ALA A 214 11.58 -9.53 5.41
CA ALA A 214 10.27 -10.12 5.11
C ALA A 214 9.46 -10.37 6.39
N TYR A 215 8.14 -10.28 6.26
CA TYR A 215 7.16 -10.48 7.33
C TYR A 215 7.37 -9.53 8.51
N SER A 216 7.82 -8.30 8.24
CA SER A 216 8.04 -7.29 9.29
C SER A 216 6.84 -6.36 9.44
N PRO A 217 6.30 -6.20 10.66
CA PRO A 217 5.44 -5.06 10.97
C PRO A 217 6.20 -3.73 10.85
N LEU A 218 5.50 -2.70 10.41
CA LEU A 218 6.07 -1.37 10.15
C LEU A 218 5.40 -0.30 11.01
N ILE A 219 6.14 0.77 11.29
CA ILE A 219 5.63 1.98 11.93
C ILE A 219 5.88 3.15 11.00
N PHE A 220 4.86 3.94 10.72
CA PHE A 220 4.99 5.23 10.05
C PHE A 220 4.57 6.35 10.99
N LYS A 221 5.45 7.31 11.26
CA LYS A 221 5.07 8.60 11.84
C LYS A 221 4.76 9.55 10.71
N ILE A 222 3.65 10.27 10.79
CA ILE A 222 3.15 11.09 9.67
C ILE A 222 2.80 12.50 10.11
N SER A 223 2.94 13.42 9.16
CA SER A 223 2.33 14.74 9.15
C SER A 223 1.51 14.88 7.87
N ALA A 224 0.19 14.89 8.00
CA ALA A 224 -0.79 14.99 6.92
C ALA A 224 -1.01 16.46 6.54
N GLY A 225 -0.50 16.84 5.37
CA GLY A 225 -0.40 18.23 4.94
C GLY A 225 -1.64 18.70 4.18
N LEU A 226 -1.84 18.22 2.97
CA LEU A 226 -2.99 18.51 2.10
C LEU A 226 -3.39 17.26 1.31
N TYR A 227 -4.42 17.35 0.49
CA TYR A 227 -4.77 16.33 -0.49
C TYR A 227 -5.52 16.92 -1.68
N ILE A 228 -5.62 16.16 -2.77
CA ILE A 228 -6.51 16.44 -3.89
C ILE A 228 -7.75 15.55 -3.69
N PRO A 229 -8.92 16.13 -3.35
CA PRO A 229 -10.13 15.34 -3.20
C PRO A 229 -10.58 14.80 -4.56
N GLU A 230 -11.15 13.59 -4.56
CA GLU A 230 -11.69 12.96 -5.76
C GLU A 230 -10.60 12.86 -6.84
N THR A 231 -9.41 12.39 -6.44
CA THR A 231 -8.31 12.20 -7.39
C THR A 231 -8.76 11.23 -8.48
N ASP A 232 -8.65 11.68 -9.73
CA ASP A 232 -8.81 10.91 -10.96
C ASP A 232 -7.40 10.80 -11.56
N TYR A 233 -6.76 9.65 -11.37
CA TYR A 233 -5.31 9.52 -11.58
C TYR A 233 -4.93 9.42 -13.06
N ASP A 234 -5.70 8.71 -13.87
CA ASP A 234 -5.50 8.56 -15.32
C ASP A 234 -6.27 9.59 -16.17
N SER A 235 -7.12 10.41 -15.54
CA SER A 235 -7.89 11.49 -16.16
C SER A 235 -8.96 10.98 -17.13
N ASP A 236 -9.57 9.85 -16.80
CA ASP A 236 -10.66 9.23 -17.56
C ASP A 236 -12.06 9.76 -17.14
N GLY A 237 -12.12 10.62 -16.12
CA GLY A 237 -13.33 11.25 -15.62
C GLY A 237 -13.99 10.54 -14.45
N ILE A 238 -13.48 9.40 -14.00
CA ILE A 238 -13.93 8.69 -12.80
C ILE A 238 -12.92 8.94 -11.66
N PRO A 239 -13.37 9.50 -10.52
CA PRO A 239 -12.53 9.57 -9.35
C PRO A 239 -12.11 8.17 -8.90
N SER A 240 -10.82 7.96 -8.66
CA SER A 240 -10.24 6.64 -8.42
C SER A 240 -10.84 5.89 -7.25
N PHE A 241 -11.39 6.57 -6.24
CA PHE A 241 -12.09 5.90 -5.13
C PHE A 241 -13.41 5.24 -5.55
N MET A 242 -13.98 5.62 -6.69
CA MET A 242 -15.22 5.05 -7.23
C MET A 242 -14.97 3.75 -8.02
N GLU A 243 -13.70 3.46 -8.30
CA GLU A 243 -13.27 2.28 -9.07
C GLU A 243 -12.93 1.09 -8.15
N ASP A 244 -13.18 1.23 -6.85
CA ASP A 244 -13.27 0.12 -5.90
C ASP A 244 -14.60 -0.61 -6.12
N LEU A 245 -14.66 -1.44 -7.18
CA LEU A 245 -15.89 -2.07 -7.65
C LEU A 245 -16.45 -3.07 -6.64
N ASN A 246 -15.56 -3.73 -5.88
CA ASN A 246 -15.94 -4.75 -4.90
C ASN A 246 -16.13 -4.21 -3.47
N GLY A 247 -15.68 -2.97 -3.19
CA GLY A 247 -15.87 -2.26 -1.93
C GLY A 247 -14.95 -2.73 -0.80
N ASP A 248 -13.82 -3.36 -1.10
CA ASP A 248 -12.82 -3.84 -0.13
C ASP A 248 -11.77 -2.78 0.24
N GLY A 249 -11.86 -1.60 -0.37
CA GLY A 249 -10.97 -0.47 -0.16
C GLY A 249 -9.63 -0.58 -0.89
N ASP A 250 -9.52 -1.43 -1.92
CA ASP A 250 -8.29 -1.64 -2.68
C ASP A 250 -8.50 -1.58 -4.20
N VAL A 251 -8.57 -0.37 -4.73
CA VAL A 251 -8.67 -0.07 -6.17
C VAL A 251 -7.57 -0.70 -7.03
N THR A 252 -6.50 -1.21 -6.42
CA THR A 252 -5.38 -1.82 -7.16
C THR A 252 -5.62 -3.27 -7.57
N ASN A 253 -6.71 -3.88 -7.08
CA ASN A 253 -7.12 -5.23 -7.48
C ASN A 253 -8.39 -5.27 -8.34
N ASP A 254 -9.02 -4.12 -8.60
CA ASP A 254 -10.18 -3.99 -9.48
C ASP A 254 -9.70 -3.71 -10.91
N ASN A 255 -9.75 -4.75 -11.74
CA ASN A 255 -9.44 -4.70 -13.17
C ASN A 255 -10.54 -5.49 -13.92
N THR A 256 -11.24 -4.82 -14.84
CA THR A 256 -12.41 -5.36 -15.53
C THR A 256 -12.06 -6.18 -16.77
N ASP A 257 -10.88 -5.98 -17.36
CA ASP A 257 -10.45 -6.60 -18.61
C ASP A 257 -9.19 -7.50 -18.47
N VAL A 258 -8.78 -7.80 -17.22
CA VAL A 258 -7.54 -8.53 -16.88
C VAL A 258 -7.37 -9.83 -17.67
N GLU A 259 -8.46 -10.60 -17.83
CA GLU A 259 -8.44 -11.87 -18.58
C GLU A 259 -7.97 -11.66 -20.03
N ARG A 260 -8.34 -10.53 -20.63
CA ARG A 260 -7.98 -10.16 -21.99
C ARG A 260 -6.58 -9.60 -22.06
N GLU A 261 -6.20 -8.69 -21.18
CA GLU A 261 -4.85 -8.13 -21.13
C GLU A 261 -3.81 -9.27 -21.01
N GLU A 262 -4.07 -10.24 -20.13
CA GLU A 262 -3.27 -11.45 -20.00
C GLU A 262 -3.26 -12.30 -21.28
N ALA A 263 -4.42 -12.51 -21.91
CA ALA A 263 -4.53 -13.26 -23.16
C ALA A 263 -3.76 -12.60 -24.32
N LEU A 264 -3.72 -11.27 -24.36
CA LEU A 264 -2.96 -10.47 -25.31
C LEU A 264 -1.49 -10.31 -24.93
N ARG A 265 -1.12 -10.69 -23.70
CA ARG A 265 0.21 -10.44 -23.10
C ARG A 265 0.52 -8.94 -23.06
N SER A 266 -0.50 -8.13 -22.83
CA SER A 266 -0.38 -6.73 -22.47
C SER A 266 -0.01 -6.63 -20.99
N PRO A 267 0.64 -5.55 -20.53
CA PRO A 267 0.60 -5.20 -19.11
C PRO A 267 -0.86 -5.09 -18.67
N ALA A 268 -1.17 -5.62 -17.48
CA ALA A 268 -2.49 -5.49 -16.88
C ALA A 268 -2.54 -4.27 -15.97
N PHE A 269 -3.57 -3.44 -16.12
CA PHE A 269 -3.74 -2.21 -15.36
C PHE A 269 -5.07 -2.22 -14.61
N PRO A 270 -5.10 -2.02 -13.28
CA PRO A 270 -6.36 -1.77 -12.58
C PRO A 270 -7.05 -0.53 -13.15
N ASN A 271 -8.38 -0.53 -13.11
CA ASN A 271 -9.23 0.49 -13.72
C ASN A 271 -8.73 1.92 -13.44
N HIS A 272 -8.38 2.21 -12.16
CA HIS A 272 -7.94 3.56 -11.76
C HIS A 272 -6.63 4.11 -12.37
N ILE A 273 -5.95 3.31 -13.19
CA ILE A 273 -4.81 3.75 -14.00
C ILE A 273 -4.94 3.34 -15.47
N ASP A 274 -6.14 2.97 -15.92
CA ASP A 274 -6.49 2.56 -17.27
C ASP A 274 -7.58 3.46 -17.90
N PRO A 275 -7.23 4.33 -18.86
CA PRO A 275 -8.22 5.20 -19.52
C PRO A 275 -9.33 4.51 -20.36
N ASP A 276 -9.25 3.20 -20.56
CA ASP A 276 -10.18 2.36 -21.33
C ASP A 276 -10.46 1.07 -20.52
N ASP A 277 -11.26 1.22 -19.46
CA ASP A 277 -11.46 0.26 -18.35
C ASP A 277 -11.89 -1.16 -18.75
N ASP A 278 -12.55 -1.31 -19.89
CA ASP A 278 -13.03 -2.60 -20.42
C ASP A 278 -12.34 -3.01 -21.73
N GLU A 279 -11.44 -2.16 -22.21
CA GLU A 279 -10.64 -2.25 -23.42
C GLU A 279 -11.47 -2.37 -24.72
N ASP A 280 -12.72 -1.92 -24.75
CA ASP A 280 -13.60 -2.03 -25.93
C ASP A 280 -13.15 -1.14 -27.12
N GLY A 281 -12.30 -0.15 -26.83
CA GLY A 281 -11.72 0.80 -27.77
C GLY A 281 -12.39 2.18 -27.79
N ILE A 282 -13.34 2.43 -26.89
CA ILE A 282 -13.91 3.72 -26.52
C ILE A 282 -13.31 4.09 -25.16
N LEU A 283 -12.92 5.35 -24.97
CA LEU A 283 -12.36 5.75 -23.67
C LEU A 283 -13.47 5.83 -22.64
N THR A 284 -13.20 5.49 -21.38
CA THR A 284 -14.15 5.60 -20.25
C THR A 284 -14.84 6.97 -20.22
N ILE A 285 -14.09 8.04 -20.47
CA ILE A 285 -14.58 9.43 -20.50
C ILE A 285 -15.68 9.69 -21.55
N ASP A 286 -15.67 8.92 -22.65
CA ASP A 286 -16.61 9.04 -23.76
C ASP A 286 -17.89 8.19 -23.54
N GLU A 287 -17.91 7.38 -22.49
CA GLU A 287 -19.01 6.46 -22.14
C GLU A 287 -19.80 6.90 -20.90
N ILE A 288 -19.22 7.77 -20.10
CA ILE A 288 -19.89 8.40 -18.96
C ILE A 288 -20.51 9.76 -19.33
N ILE A 289 -21.45 10.23 -18.49
CA ILE A 289 -22.03 11.56 -18.62
C ILE A 289 -21.72 12.37 -17.35
N ILE A 290 -20.92 13.43 -17.51
CA ILE A 290 -20.62 14.39 -16.44
C ILE A 290 -21.45 15.67 -16.66
N ASP A 291 -22.27 16.03 -15.68
CA ASP A 291 -23.10 17.24 -15.75
C ASP A 291 -22.33 18.53 -15.39
N GLU A 292 -22.98 19.70 -15.53
CA GLU A 292 -22.37 21.00 -15.20
C GLU A 292 -22.01 21.17 -13.71
N GLN A 293 -22.48 20.28 -12.84
CA GLN A 293 -22.20 20.26 -11.41
C GLN A 293 -21.12 19.23 -11.03
N GLY A 294 -20.64 18.44 -12.00
CA GLY A 294 -19.68 17.36 -11.78
C GLY A 294 -20.30 16.04 -11.34
N ASN A 295 -21.62 15.88 -11.40
CA ASN A 295 -22.23 14.57 -11.12
C ASN A 295 -22.03 13.63 -12.31
N ILE A 296 -21.62 12.40 -12.01
CA ILE A 296 -21.40 11.35 -13.01
C ILE A 296 -22.66 10.49 -13.12
N THR A 297 -23.06 10.20 -14.35
CA THR A 297 -24.06 9.18 -14.69
C THR A 297 -23.39 8.10 -15.52
N PHE A 298 -23.72 6.86 -15.21
CA PHE A 298 -23.23 5.64 -15.87
C PHE A 298 -24.35 5.05 -16.74
N PRO A 299 -24.32 5.25 -18.06
CA PRO A 299 -25.20 4.56 -19.00
C PRO A 299 -24.98 3.03 -18.96
N ASP A 300 -26.01 2.31 -19.40
CA ASP A 300 -26.07 0.86 -19.58
C ASP A 300 -26.98 0.66 -20.81
N ASP A 301 -26.37 0.61 -21.98
CA ASP A 301 -27.08 0.68 -23.27
C ASP A 301 -27.81 -0.63 -23.59
N ASP A 302 -27.27 -1.77 -23.16
CA ASP A 302 -27.81 -3.10 -23.41
C ASP A 302 -28.77 -3.60 -22.30
N ASN A 303 -28.76 -2.92 -21.14
CA ASN A 303 -29.55 -3.15 -19.93
C ASN A 303 -29.26 -4.49 -19.21
N ASP A 304 -28.01 -4.94 -19.21
CA ASP A 304 -27.59 -6.14 -18.49
C ASP A 304 -27.20 -5.88 -17.00
N GLY A 305 -27.03 -4.60 -16.64
CA GLY A 305 -26.70 -4.13 -15.30
C GLY A 305 -25.23 -3.79 -15.06
N ILE A 306 -24.37 -3.89 -16.09
CA ILE A 306 -22.98 -3.41 -16.07
C ILE A 306 -22.96 -2.05 -16.80
N PRO A 307 -22.36 -1.01 -16.20
CA PRO A 307 -22.14 0.25 -16.90
C PRO A 307 -21.32 0.10 -18.18
N ASN A 308 -21.63 0.90 -19.21
CA ASN A 308 -20.90 0.86 -20.49
C ASN A 308 -19.37 0.88 -20.33
N TYR A 309 -18.82 1.76 -19.47
CA TYR A 309 -17.37 1.87 -19.26
C TYR A 309 -16.72 0.62 -18.62
N LEU A 310 -17.52 -0.33 -18.16
CA LEU A 310 -17.10 -1.62 -17.61
C LEU A 310 -17.62 -2.78 -18.48
N ASP A 311 -18.26 -2.49 -19.62
CA ASP A 311 -19.06 -3.43 -20.42
C ASP A 311 -18.64 -3.44 -21.90
N ARG A 312 -17.69 -4.33 -22.17
CA ARG A 312 -17.05 -4.47 -23.48
C ARG A 312 -17.98 -4.90 -24.62
N ASP A 313 -19.23 -5.30 -24.35
CA ASP A 313 -20.20 -5.67 -25.38
C ASP A 313 -21.48 -4.84 -25.45
N SER A 314 -21.49 -3.67 -24.78
CA SER A 314 -22.52 -2.63 -24.88
C SER A 314 -22.77 -2.08 -26.30
#